data_AF-E4TUC7-F1
#
_entry.id   AF-E4TUC7-F1
#
_cell.length_a   1.000
_cell.length_b   1.000
_cell.length_c   1.000
_cell.angle_alpha   90.00
_cell.angle_beta   90.00
_cell.angle_gamma   90.00
#
_symmetry.space_group_name_H-M   'P 1'
#
loop_
_entity.id
_entity.type
_entity.pdbx_description
1 polymer ?
#
loop_
_entity_poly.entity_id
_entity_poly.type
_entity_poly.pdbx_seq_one_letter_code
_entity_poly.pdbx_strand_id
1 'polypeptide(L)'
;MALIAFVLNFIWENLHAGLYNEYNLFMKSIYFLGCTIGDVVLTFIIYGLVAVVLKDKYWIRNFNFKILLIVLIMASLVSLTAEWVAVELDFWSYNERMPVVPFLDIGLSPFLAIIVNPILSFICARKIVFS
;
A
#
# COMPACT_ATOMS: atom_id res chain seq x y z
N MET A 1 2.46 13.11 -6.43
CA MET A 1 2.52 11.85 -5.67
C MET A 1 1.13 11.26 -5.44
N ALA A 2 0.19 12.01 -4.84
CA ALA A 2 -1.18 11.52 -4.58
C ALA A 2 -1.86 10.88 -5.79
N LEU A 3 -1.85 11.56 -6.95
CA LEU A 3 -2.45 11.02 -8.18
C LEU A 3 -1.82 9.70 -8.65
N ILE A 4 -0.49 9.58 -8.53
CA ILE A 4 0.23 8.35 -8.92
C ILE A 4 -0.16 7.21 -8.00
N ALA A 5 -0.13 7.45 -6.68
CA ALA A 5 -0.53 6.47 -5.68
C ALA A 5 -2.00 6.05 -5.88
N PHE A 6 -2.88 7.01 -6.12
CA PHE A 6 -4.29 6.74 -6.39
C PHE A 6 -4.48 5.83 -7.59
N VAL A 7 -3.85 6.13 -8.74
CA VAL A 7 -3.97 5.31 -9.95
C VAL A 7 -3.40 3.91 -9.73
N LEU A 8 -2.24 3.78 -9.09
CA LEU A 8 -1.62 2.48 -8.81
C LEU A 8 -2.48 1.62 -7.88
N ASN A 9 -2.95 2.18 -6.77
CA ASN A 9 -3.81 1.48 -5.83
C ASN A 9 -5.16 1.14 -6.45
N PHE A 10 -5.78 2.05 -7.21
CA PHE A 10 -7.04 1.79 -7.88
C PHE A 10 -6.93 0.62 -8.87
N ILE A 11 -5.86 0.57 -9.65
CA ILE A 11 -5.59 -0.56 -10.56
C ILE A 11 -5.38 -1.85 -9.74
N TRP A 12 -4.59 -1.79 -8.68
CA TRP A 12 -4.29 -2.95 -7.84
C TRP A 12 -5.54 -3.57 -7.22
N GLU A 13 -6.38 -2.73 -6.60
CA GLU A 13 -7.62 -3.13 -5.95
C GLU A 13 -8.59 -3.78 -6.94
N ASN A 14 -8.75 -3.20 -8.14
CA ASN A 14 -9.62 -3.79 -9.17
C ASN A 14 -9.10 -5.11 -9.73
N LEU A 15 -7.77 -5.29 -9.82
CA LEU A 15 -7.16 -6.54 -10.30
C LEU A 15 -7.29 -7.67 -9.27
N HIS A 16 -7.21 -7.35 -7.98
CA HIS A 16 -7.22 -8.33 -6.89
C HIS A 16 -8.58 -8.45 -6.17
N ALA A 17 -9.58 -7.69 -6.60
CA ALA A 17 -10.94 -7.72 -6.03
C ALA A 17 -11.53 -9.13 -5.89
N GLY A 18 -11.18 -10.05 -6.81
CA GLY A 18 -11.65 -11.44 -6.78
C GLY A 18 -11.02 -12.32 -5.70
N LEU A 19 -10.13 -11.79 -4.85
CA LEU A 19 -9.50 -12.51 -3.73
C LEU A 19 -10.21 -12.31 -2.39
N TYR A 20 -11.17 -11.39 -2.32
CA TYR A 20 -11.93 -11.08 -1.10
C TYR A 20 -13.30 -11.78 -1.12
N ASN A 21 -13.81 -12.18 0.05
CA ASN A 21 -15.14 -12.81 0.17
C ASN A 21 -16.28 -11.79 0.03
N GLU A 22 -16.05 -10.55 0.43
CA GLU A 22 -17.01 -9.44 0.41
C GLU A 22 -17.28 -8.91 -1.01
N TYR A 23 -16.91 -9.69 -2.05
CA TYR A 23 -17.10 -9.35 -3.44
C TYR A 23 -18.60 -9.38 -3.81
N ASN A 24 -19.28 -8.24 -3.60
CA ASN A 24 -20.63 -8.00 -4.08
C ASN A 24 -20.62 -6.97 -5.22
N LEU A 25 -21.14 -7.35 -6.40
CA LEU A 25 -21.07 -6.59 -7.66
C LEU A 25 -21.56 -5.13 -7.54
N PHE A 26 -22.51 -4.86 -6.64
CA PHE A 26 -23.08 -3.52 -6.44
C PHE A 26 -22.21 -2.61 -5.55
N MET A 27 -21.42 -3.16 -4.62
CA MET A 27 -20.55 -2.38 -3.71
C MET A 27 -19.14 -2.11 -4.27
N LYS A 28 -18.86 -2.64 -5.47
CA LYS A 28 -17.54 -2.59 -6.12
C LYS A 28 -16.97 -1.17 -6.20
N SER A 29 -17.72 -0.19 -6.72
CA SER A 29 -17.14 1.14 -6.94
C SER A 29 -16.88 1.92 -5.65
N ILE A 30 -17.79 1.87 -4.68
CA ILE A 30 -17.68 2.71 -3.46
C ILE A 30 -16.67 2.10 -2.47
N TYR A 31 -16.70 0.78 -2.29
CA TYR A 31 -15.80 0.09 -1.37
C TYR A 31 -14.34 0.19 -1.84
N PHE A 32 -14.06 -0.14 -3.11
CA PHE A 32 -12.69 -0.06 -3.64
C PHE A 32 -12.17 1.38 -3.78
N LEU A 33 -13.04 2.37 -3.97
CA LEU A 33 -12.64 3.79 -3.84
C LEU A 33 -12.20 4.12 -2.41
N GLY A 34 -12.92 3.64 -1.40
CA GLY A 34 -12.54 3.76 0.00
C GLY A 34 -11.17 3.13 0.30
N CYS A 35 -10.97 1.88 -0.13
CA CYS A 35 -9.69 1.18 -0.01
C CYS A 35 -8.56 1.95 -0.71
N THR A 36 -8.78 2.36 -1.96
CA THR A 36 -7.81 3.16 -2.74
C THR A 36 -7.41 4.44 -1.99
N ILE A 37 -8.38 5.16 -1.41
CA ILE A 37 -8.11 6.36 -0.62
C ILE A 37 -7.30 6.02 0.64
N GLY A 38 -7.66 4.93 1.32
CA GLY A 38 -6.91 4.38 2.46
C GLY A 38 -5.45 4.12 2.09
N ASP A 39 -5.20 3.43 0.97
CA ASP A 39 -3.84 3.13 0.51
C ASP A 39 -3.04 4.37 0.12
N VAL A 40 -3.70 5.39 -0.42
CA VAL A 40 -3.06 6.70 -0.65
C VAL A 40 -2.64 7.31 0.68
N VAL A 41 -3.49 7.26 1.72
CA VAL A 41 -3.14 7.74 3.06
C VAL A 41 -1.97 6.93 3.64
N LEU A 42 -2.00 5.60 3.53
CA LEU A 42 -0.89 4.73 3.96
C LEU A 42 0.41 5.06 3.23
N THR A 43 0.35 5.36 1.92
CA THR A 43 1.50 5.83 1.14
C THR A 43 2.11 7.11 1.74
N PHE A 44 1.28 8.06 2.17
CA PHE A 44 1.74 9.29 2.83
C PHE A 44 2.26 9.04 4.24
N ILE A 45 1.69 8.10 4.99
CA ILE A 45 2.19 7.67 6.29
C ILE A 45 3.60 7.10 6.15
N ILE A 46 3.80 6.16 5.21
CA ILE A 46 5.12 5.59 4.91
C ILE A 46 6.11 6.69 4.51
N TYR A 47 5.67 7.63 3.67
CA TYR A 47 6.51 8.78 3.28
C TYR A 47 6.97 9.60 4.49
N GLY A 48 6.04 9.94 5.39
CA GLY A 48 6.31 10.72 6.59
C GLY A 48 7.22 9.99 7.57
N LEU A 49 6.99 8.69 7.78
CA LEU A 49 7.81 7.84 8.63
C LEU A 49 9.27 7.80 8.13
N VAL A 50 9.47 7.58 6.84
CA VAL A 50 10.81 7.59 6.23
C VAL A 50 11.45 8.97 6.35
N ALA A 51 10.68 10.05 6.17
CA ALA A 51 11.18 11.41 6.35
C ALA A 51 11.66 11.70 7.78
N VAL A 52 10.98 11.15 8.80
CA VAL A 52 11.38 11.26 10.21
C VAL A 52 12.66 10.49 10.47
N VAL A 53 12.76 9.24 9.98
CA VAL A 53 13.96 8.39 10.12
C VAL A 53 15.18 9.05 9.47
N LEU A 54 15.02 9.60 8.27
CA LEU A 54 16.08 10.26 7.52
C LEU A 54 16.34 11.71 7.95
N LYS A 55 15.46 12.29 8.77
CA LYS A 55 15.45 13.73 9.11
C LYS A 55 15.49 14.65 7.88
N ASP A 56 14.91 14.20 6.77
CA ASP A 56 14.87 14.92 5.50
C ASP A 56 13.46 14.82 4.91
N LYS A 57 12.79 15.96 4.72
CA LYS A 57 11.44 16.00 4.15
C LYS A 57 11.41 15.80 2.63
N TYR A 58 12.55 15.91 1.95
CA TYR A 58 12.69 15.79 0.50
C TYR A 58 13.55 14.59 0.09
N TRP A 59 13.62 13.58 0.97
CA TRP A 59 14.45 12.39 0.84
C TRP A 59 14.29 11.66 -0.51
N ILE A 60 13.11 11.75 -1.15
CA ILE A 60 12.85 11.19 -2.48
C ILE A 60 13.79 11.74 -3.55
N ARG A 61 14.29 12.98 -3.41
CA ARG A 61 15.23 13.56 -4.39
C ARG A 61 16.50 12.71 -4.56
N ASN A 62 16.96 12.12 -3.46
CA ASN A 62 18.19 11.33 -3.39
C ASN A 62 17.91 9.82 -3.28
N PHE A 63 16.75 9.36 -3.78
CA PHE A 63 16.31 7.97 -3.67
C PHE A 63 17.38 7.00 -4.21
N ASN A 64 17.92 6.17 -3.31
CA ASN A 64 18.98 5.22 -3.57
C ASN A 64 18.69 3.89 -2.87
N PHE A 65 19.56 2.90 -3.03
CA PHE A 65 19.35 1.57 -2.47
C PHE A 65 19.21 1.55 -0.94
N LYS A 66 19.94 2.41 -0.21
CA LYS A 66 19.81 2.50 1.26
C LYS A 66 18.44 3.02 1.67
N ILE A 67 17.94 4.05 0.98
CA ILE A 67 16.60 4.60 1.19
C ILE A 67 15.54 3.56 0.84
N LEU A 68 15.72 2.81 -0.25
CA LEU A 68 14.80 1.72 -0.62
C LEU A 68 14.67 0.68 0.49
N LEU A 69 15.77 0.28 1.14
CA LEU A 69 15.73 -0.66 2.27
C LEU A 69 14.94 -0.09 3.45
N ILE A 70 15.12 1.20 3.76
CA ILE A 70 14.35 1.86 4.83
C ILE A 70 12.86 1.90 4.46
N VAL A 71 12.53 2.26 3.21
CA VAL A 71 11.15 2.24 2.73
C VAL A 71 10.55 0.84 2.82
N LEU A 72 11.28 -0.20 2.43
CA LEU A 72 10.82 -1.59 2.52
C LEU A 72 10.49 -1.99 3.96
N ILE A 73 11.35 -1.65 4.92
CA ILE A 73 11.13 -1.95 6.34
C ILE A 73 9.90 -1.18 6.83
N MET A 74 9.83 0.13 6.59
CA MET A 74 8.70 0.95 7.06
C MET A 74 7.37 0.53 6.42
N ALA A 75 7.37 0.25 5.12
CA ALA A 75 6.18 -0.21 4.40
C ALA A 75 5.73 -1.59 4.90
N SER A 76 6.67 -2.51 5.14
CA SER A 76 6.33 -3.82 5.70
C SER A 76 5.70 -3.70 7.08
N LEU A 77 6.26 -2.87 7.97
CA LEU A 77 5.69 -2.63 9.31
C LEU A 77 4.29 -2.00 9.24
N VAL A 78 4.10 -1.00 8.38
CA VAL A 78 2.80 -0.36 8.17
C VAL A 78 1.80 -1.35 7.61
N SER A 79 2.21 -2.16 6.64
CA SER A 79 1.37 -3.17 6.01
C SER A 79 0.93 -4.25 6.99
N LEU A 80 1.86 -4.81 7.77
CA LEU A 80 1.54 -5.78 8.83
C LEU A 80 0.52 -5.22 9.81
N THR A 81 0.71 -3.98 10.24
CA THR A 81 -0.19 -3.33 11.21
C THR A 81 -1.57 -3.07 10.60
N ALA A 82 -1.62 -2.58 9.35
CA ALA A 82 -2.87 -2.29 8.66
C ALA A 82 -3.70 -3.56 8.40
N GLU A 83 -3.07 -4.62 7.89
CA GLU A 83 -3.76 -5.90 7.64
C GLU A 83 -4.23 -6.55 8.93
N TRP A 84 -3.39 -6.56 9.97
CA TRP A 84 -3.77 -7.13 11.25
C TRP A 84 -4.98 -6.41 11.85
N VAL A 85 -4.99 -5.07 11.81
CA VAL A 85 -6.14 -4.28 12.27
C VAL A 85 -7.39 -4.53 11.43
N ALA A 86 -7.25 -4.67 10.11
CA ALA A 86 -8.39 -4.88 9.24
C ALA A 86 -9.06 -6.25 9.44
N VAL A 87 -8.26 -7.29 9.65
CA VAL A 87 -8.76 -8.64 9.96
C VAL A 87 -9.37 -8.69 11.37
N GLU A 88 -8.71 -8.11 12.37
CA GLU A 88 -9.20 -8.11 13.76
C GLU A 88 -10.50 -7.31 13.93
N LEU A 89 -10.72 -6.28 13.11
CA LEU A 89 -11.94 -5.46 13.11
C LEU A 89 -13.00 -5.95 12.11
N ASP A 90 -12.82 -7.13 11.50
CA ASP A 90 -13.73 -7.70 10.51
C ASP A 90 -14.05 -6.75 9.33
N PHE A 91 -13.08 -5.91 8.93
CA PHE A 91 -13.27 -5.00 7.79
C PHE A 91 -13.35 -5.74 6.45
N TRP A 92 -12.64 -6.85 6.33
CA TRP A 92 -12.69 -7.76 5.19
C TRP A 92 -12.19 -9.15 5.56
N SER A 93 -12.54 -10.13 4.72
CA SER A 93 -12.07 -11.50 4.83
C SER A 93 -11.61 -12.04 3.48
N TYR A 94 -10.66 -12.97 3.53
CA TYR A 94 -10.05 -13.50 2.32
C TYR A 94 -10.72 -14.80 1.88
N ASN A 95 -10.84 -15.01 0.58
CA ASN A 95 -11.31 -16.27 0.04
C ASN A 95 -10.16 -17.30 -0.07
N GLU A 96 -10.50 -18.56 -0.38
CA GLU A 96 -9.54 -19.66 -0.50
C GLU A 96 -8.45 -19.44 -1.56
N ARG A 97 -8.63 -18.48 -2.48
CA ARG A 97 -7.66 -18.17 -3.53
C ARG A 97 -6.64 -17.13 -3.11
N MET A 98 -6.86 -16.42 -2.00
CA MET A 98 -5.91 -15.43 -1.49
C MET A 98 -4.67 -16.16 -0.93
N PRO A 99 -3.49 -15.96 -1.52
CA PRO A 99 -2.26 -16.44 -0.89
C PRO A 99 -2.06 -15.69 0.42
N VAL A 100 -1.64 -16.39 1.47
CA VAL A 100 -1.31 -15.77 2.76
C VAL A 100 0.19 -15.62 2.91
N VAL A 101 0.62 -14.59 3.65
CA VAL A 101 2.02 -14.47 4.06
C VAL A 101 2.30 -15.55 5.11
N PRO A 102 3.28 -16.46 4.89
CA PRO A 102 3.60 -17.50 5.86
C PRO A 102 3.88 -16.91 7.25
N PHE A 103 3.41 -17.60 8.30
CA PHE A 103 3.56 -17.22 9.72
C PHE A 103 2.76 -16.00 10.20
N LEU A 104 2.06 -15.28 9.32
CA LEU A 104 1.36 -14.04 9.67
C LEU A 104 -0.16 -14.09 9.40
N ASP A 105 -0.64 -15.11 8.68
CA ASP A 105 -2.06 -15.32 8.33
C ASP A 105 -2.77 -14.10 7.71
N ILE A 106 -2.01 -13.16 7.15
CA ILE A 106 -2.51 -11.99 6.42
C ILE A 106 -2.48 -12.21 4.90
N GLY A 107 -3.36 -11.51 4.18
CA GLY A 107 -3.44 -11.58 2.72
C GLY A 107 -2.18 -11.06 2.03
N LEU A 108 -1.61 -11.83 1.12
CA LEU A 108 -0.40 -11.46 0.38
C LEU A 108 -0.65 -10.28 -0.56
N SER A 109 -1.81 -10.23 -1.21
CA SER A 109 -2.14 -9.14 -2.14
C SER A 109 -2.15 -7.75 -1.47
N PRO A 110 -2.94 -7.52 -0.40
CA PRO A 110 -2.93 -6.21 0.26
C PRO A 110 -1.60 -5.94 0.96
N PHE A 111 -0.92 -6.97 1.46
CA PHE A 111 0.44 -6.83 1.98
C PHE A 111 1.40 -6.24 0.94
N LEU A 112 1.39 -6.80 -0.28
CA LEU A 112 2.20 -6.32 -1.39
C LEU A 112 1.71 -4.96 -1.91
N ALA A 113 0.41 -4.65 -1.88
CA ALA A 113 -0.12 -3.36 -2.31
C ALA A 113 0.53 -2.21 -1.52
N ILE A 114 0.52 -2.32 -0.19
CA ILE A 114 1.06 -1.31 0.75
C ILE A 114 2.59 -1.21 0.66
N ILE A 115 3.28 -2.17 0.05
CA ILE A 115 4.73 -2.12 -0.16
C ILE A 115 5.07 -1.60 -1.56
N VAL A 116 4.52 -2.24 -2.59
CA VAL A 116 4.88 -2.02 -3.99
C VAL A 116 4.37 -0.65 -4.48
N ASN A 117 3.10 -0.32 -4.19
CA ASN A 117 2.50 0.90 -4.73
C ASN A 117 3.15 2.18 -4.16
N PRO A 118 3.51 2.27 -2.87
CA PRO A 118 4.30 3.39 -2.36
C PRO A 118 5.68 3.50 -3.01
N ILE A 119 6.41 2.40 -3.16
CA ILE A 119 7.74 2.40 -3.79
C ILE A 119 7.65 2.91 -5.23
N LEU A 120 6.72 2.38 -6.02
CA LEU A 120 6.47 2.84 -7.38
C LEU A 120 6.06 4.31 -7.41
N SER A 121 5.21 4.74 -6.47
CA SER A 121 4.79 6.13 -6.35
C SER A 121 5.97 7.06 -6.08
N PHE A 122 6.92 6.67 -5.23
CA PHE A 122 8.11 7.46 -4.93
C PHE A 122 9.06 7.54 -6.12
N ILE A 123 9.29 6.42 -6.83
CA ILE A 123 10.14 6.38 -8.03
C ILE A 123 9.55 7.26 -9.14
N CYS A 124 8.26 7.13 -9.42
CA CYS A 124 7.57 7.93 -10.43
C CYS A 124 7.51 9.40 -10.04
N ALA A 125 7.20 9.72 -8.78
CA ALA A 125 7.19 11.10 -8.29
C ALA A 125 8.57 11.76 -8.42
N ARG A 126 9.65 11.02 -8.11
CA ARG A 126 11.02 11.49 -8.31
C ARG A 126 11.27 11.86 -9.77
N LYS A 127 10.93 10.95 -10.69
CA LYS A 127 11.13 11.13 -12.13
C LYS A 127 10.30 12.25 -12.74
N ILE A 128 9.15 12.61 -12.18
CA ILE A 128 8.29 13.66 -12.74
C ILE A 128 8.65 15.04 -12.15
N VAL A 129 8.97 15.10 -10.86
CA VAL A 129 9.19 16.38 -10.16
C VAL A 129 10.63 16.88 -10.26
N PHE A 130 11.60 15.97 -10.34
CA PHE A 130 13.02 16.30 -10.36
C PHE A 130 13.70 15.86 -11.68
N SER A 131 12.92 15.78 -12.77
CA SER A 131 13.46 15.53 -14.11
C SER A 131 14.15 16.75 -14.70
#